data_AF-A0A6A9UV97-F1
#
_entry.id   AF-A0A6A9UV97-F1
#
_cell.length_a   1.000
_cell.length_b   1.000
_cell.length_c   1.000
_cell.angle_alpha   90.00
_cell.angle_beta   90.00
_cell.angle_gamma   90.00
#
_symmetry.space_group_name_H-M   'P 1'
#
loop_
_entity.id
_entity.type
_entity.pdbx_description
1 polymer ?
#
loop_
_entity_poly.entity_id
_entity_poly.type
_entity_poly.pdbx_seq_one_letter_code
_entity_poly.pdbx_strand_id
1 'polypeptide(L)'
;MPKVVKAGRGFIVKAVDGWFRVPRRLVRNGEVSAADLKKLLDDRAARAARRGRPPGKPSRRSLFMGGTPGRHSPVGQDVVARMRRDGELVTDPFTGAEGVMDGTEFVPLDQLDMGHRVSAVDFWNHGAPPEYPVPGRLTGPRSEYVRDFMRDADNYELQPPRANRSEGATMPEYRDPPTRGVR
;
A
#
# COMPACT_ATOMS: atom_id res chain seq x y z
N MET A 1 1.68 -0.72 -31.97
CA MET A 1 2.03 -2.08 -31.50
C MET A 1 3.44 -2.44 -31.96
N PRO A 2 4.32 -2.93 -31.06
CA PRO A 2 5.66 -3.36 -31.43
C PRO A 2 5.59 -4.55 -32.39
N LYS A 3 6.38 -4.49 -33.48
CA LYS A 3 6.54 -5.61 -34.44
C LYS A 3 7.88 -6.26 -34.20
N VAL A 4 7.90 -7.58 -34.04
CA VAL A 4 9.14 -8.37 -33.88
C VAL A 4 9.27 -9.31 -35.07
N VAL A 5 10.42 -9.27 -35.74
CA VAL A 5 10.74 -10.13 -36.89
C VAL A 5 11.99 -10.95 -36.57
N LYS A 6 11.94 -12.26 -36.83
CA LYS A 6 13.10 -13.16 -36.69
C LYS A 6 14.07 -12.93 -37.87
N ALA A 7 15.34 -12.75 -37.57
CA ALA A 7 16.40 -12.58 -38.57
C ALA A 7 17.56 -13.57 -38.30
N GLY A 8 18.38 -13.85 -39.31
CA GLY A 8 19.44 -14.87 -39.24
C GLY A 8 20.49 -14.67 -38.13
N ARG A 9 20.57 -13.51 -37.46
CA ARG A 9 21.45 -13.28 -36.29
C ARG A 9 20.74 -12.65 -35.07
N GLY A 10 19.43 -12.85 -34.90
CA GLY A 10 18.67 -12.31 -33.77
C GLY A 10 17.27 -11.86 -34.15
N PHE A 11 16.78 -10.78 -33.54
CA PHE A 11 15.46 -10.21 -33.80
C PHE A 11 15.57 -8.75 -34.23
N ILE A 12 14.60 -8.28 -35.02
CA ILE A 12 14.42 -6.87 -35.31
C ILE A 12 13.11 -6.45 -34.66
N VAL A 13 13.17 -5.43 -33.80
CA VAL A 13 12.04 -4.89 -33.05
C VAL A 13 11.72 -3.49 -33.54
N LYS A 14 10.46 -3.23 -33.92
CA LYS A 14 9.96 -1.88 -34.20
C LYS A 14 9.44 -1.24 -32.91
N ALA A 15 10.14 -0.22 -32.41
CA ALA A 15 9.68 0.65 -31.33
C ALA A 15 9.15 1.98 -31.91
N VAL A 16 8.70 2.89 -31.04
CA VAL A 16 8.07 4.17 -31.43
C VAL A 16 9.03 5.03 -32.26
N ASP A 17 10.33 4.99 -31.92
CA ASP A 17 11.38 5.84 -32.51
C ASP A 17 12.22 5.12 -33.58
N GLY A 18 11.78 3.95 -34.06
CA GLY A 18 12.45 3.25 -35.15
C GLY A 18 12.64 1.75 -34.96
N TRP A 19 13.52 1.17 -35.78
CA TRP A 19 13.81 -0.26 -35.81
C TRP A 19 15.14 -0.55 -35.13
N PHE A 20 15.13 -1.50 -34.18
CA PHE A 20 16.30 -1.87 -33.40
C PHE A 20 16.59 -3.36 -33.55
N ARG A 21 17.86 -3.72 -33.74
CA ARG A 21 18.29 -5.12 -33.80
C ARG A 21 18.66 -5.61 -32.41
N VAL A 22 18.06 -6.71 -31.99
CA VAL A 22 18.38 -7.42 -30.75
C VAL A 22 19.20 -8.67 -31.11
N PRO A 23 20.53 -8.68 -30.86
CA PRO A 23 21.38 -9.84 -31.12
C PRO A 23 20.94 -11.06 -30.31
N ARG A 24 20.99 -12.26 -30.91
CA ARG A 24 20.60 -13.53 -30.25
C ARG A 24 21.34 -13.78 -28.93
N ARG A 25 22.58 -13.29 -28.77
CA ARG A 25 23.38 -13.40 -27.53
C ARG A 25 22.83 -12.61 -26.34
N LEU A 26 22.00 -11.58 -26.58
CA LEU A 26 21.41 -10.76 -25.51
C LEU A 26 20.08 -11.32 -25.00
N VAL A 27 19.64 -12.43 -25.59
CA VAL A 27 18.42 -13.14 -25.24
C VAL A 27 18.82 -14.32 -24.37
N ARG A 28 18.42 -14.35 -23.09
CA ARG A 28 18.76 -15.40 -22.11
C ARG A 28 18.67 -16.79 -22.77
N ASN A 29 19.81 -17.47 -22.85
CA ASN A 29 19.99 -18.83 -23.40
C ASN A 29 19.48 -19.07 -24.84
N GLY A 30 19.22 -18.04 -25.65
CA GLY A 30 18.86 -18.21 -27.06
C GLY A 30 17.50 -18.89 -27.33
N GLU A 31 16.67 -19.09 -26.30
CA GLU A 31 15.39 -19.82 -26.36
C GLU A 31 14.14 -18.91 -26.45
N VAL A 32 14.29 -17.58 -26.34
CA VAL A 32 13.12 -16.70 -26.43
C VAL A 32 12.71 -16.58 -27.90
N SER A 33 11.52 -17.07 -28.23
CA SER A 33 10.96 -16.95 -29.58
C SER A 33 10.59 -15.49 -29.90
N ALA A 34 10.34 -15.19 -31.17
CA ALA A 34 9.81 -13.87 -31.56
C ALA A 34 8.47 -13.56 -30.87
N ALA A 35 7.66 -14.60 -30.59
CA ALA A 35 6.38 -14.49 -29.92
C ALA A 35 6.56 -14.09 -28.44
N ASP A 36 7.51 -14.71 -27.74
CA ASP A 36 7.80 -14.41 -26.33
C ASP A 36 8.33 -12.98 -26.17
N LEU A 37 9.21 -12.54 -27.08
CA LEU A 37 9.72 -11.17 -27.07
C LEU A 37 8.60 -10.16 -27.36
N LYS A 38 7.70 -10.46 -28.30
CA LYS A 38 6.54 -9.63 -28.57
C LYS A 38 5.63 -9.53 -27.34
N LYS A 39 5.34 -10.66 -26.69
CA LYS A 39 4.50 -10.72 -25.48
C LYS A 39 5.12 -9.88 -24.36
N LEU A 40 6.43 -9.98 -24.13
CA LEU A 40 7.13 -9.21 -23.10
C LEU A 40 7.06 -7.70 -23.37
N LEU A 41 7.19 -7.29 -24.63
CA LEU A 41 7.08 -5.88 -25.02
C LEU A 41 5.65 -5.36 -24.89
N ASP A 42 4.65 -6.15 -25.28
CA ASP A 42 3.24 -5.81 -25.11
C ASP A 42 2.87 -5.71 -23.62
N ASP A 43 3.33 -6.64 -22.78
CA ASP A 43 3.13 -6.63 -21.33
C ASP A 43 3.78 -5.38 -20.69
N ARG A 44 4.98 -5.01 -21.15
CA ARG A 44 5.68 -3.79 -20.69
C ARG A 44 4.97 -2.52 -21.14
N ALA A 45 4.47 -2.47 -22.37
CA ALA A 45 3.71 -1.35 -22.90
C ALA A 45 2.37 -1.20 -22.16
N ALA A 46 1.67 -2.30 -21.89
CA ALA A 46 0.44 -2.32 -21.10
C ALA A 46 0.68 -1.86 -19.66
N ARG A 47 1.78 -2.29 -19.02
CA ARG A 47 2.18 -1.81 -17.69
C ARG A 47 2.51 -0.31 -17.70
N ALA A 48 3.20 0.19 -18.72
CA ALA A 48 3.49 1.62 -18.86
C ALA A 48 2.19 2.43 -19.06
N ALA A 49 1.26 1.94 -19.87
CA ALA A 49 -0.06 2.55 -20.06
C ALA A 49 -0.89 2.59 -18.77
N ARG A 50 -0.82 1.54 -17.93
CA ARG A 50 -1.44 1.53 -16.58
C ARG A 50 -0.82 2.58 -15.66
N ARG A 51 0.49 2.82 -15.74
CA ARG A 51 1.19 3.87 -14.97
C ARG A 51 0.85 5.29 -15.45
N GLY A 52 0.42 5.44 -16.71
CA GLY A 52 -0.04 6.71 -17.27
C GLY A 52 -1.54 6.99 -17.06
N ARG A 53 -2.29 6.11 -16.40
CA ARG A 53 -3.68 6.38 -16.05
C ARG A 53 -3.71 7.47 -14.96
N PRO A 54 -4.49 8.55 -15.12
CA PRO A 54 -4.63 9.54 -14.06
C PRO A 54 -5.09 8.83 -12.78
N PRO A 55 -4.58 9.24 -11.60
CA PRO A 55 -5.01 8.64 -10.35
C PRO A 55 -6.53 8.66 -10.29
N GLY A 56 -7.14 7.54 -9.90
CA GLY A 56 -8.58 7.48 -9.65
C GLY A 56 -9.00 8.53 -8.63
N LYS A 57 -10.30 8.84 -8.57
CA LYS A 57 -10.81 9.76 -7.54
C LYS A 57 -10.33 9.29 -6.17
N PRO A 58 -9.74 10.18 -5.34
CA PRO A 58 -9.27 9.79 -4.01
C PRO A 58 -10.42 9.23 -3.18
N SER A 59 -10.14 8.20 -2.40
CA SER A 59 -11.13 7.62 -1.49
C SER A 59 -11.58 8.65 -0.45
N ARG A 60 -12.79 8.47 0.13
CA ARG A 60 -13.30 9.30 1.22
C ARG A 60 -12.30 9.37 2.39
N ARG A 61 -11.66 8.24 2.71
CA ARG A 61 -10.57 8.19 3.68
C ARG A 61 -9.42 9.13 3.32
N SER A 62 -8.93 9.10 2.08
CA SER A 62 -7.83 9.98 1.66
C SER A 62 -8.21 11.46 1.71
N LEU A 63 -9.46 11.78 1.34
CA LEU A 63 -10.03 13.12 1.39
C LEU A 63 -10.16 13.63 2.83
N PHE A 64 -10.67 12.80 3.73
CA PHE A 64 -11.02 13.22 5.09
C PHE A 64 -9.92 13.03 6.12
N MET A 65 -9.22 11.89 6.06
CA MET A 65 -8.24 11.45 7.07
C MET A 65 -6.80 11.61 6.58
N GLY A 66 -6.55 11.35 5.29
CA GLY A 66 -5.20 11.31 4.71
C GLY A 66 -4.66 9.90 4.50
N GLY A 67 -3.33 9.74 4.55
CA GLY A 67 -2.62 8.47 4.37
C GLY A 67 -2.36 7.76 5.70
N THR A 68 -2.26 6.41 5.69
CA THR A 68 -1.82 5.67 6.89
C THR A 68 -0.32 5.88 6.96
N PRO A 69 0.26 6.17 8.13
CA PRO A 69 1.70 6.15 8.27
C PRO A 69 2.25 4.80 7.81
N GLY A 70 3.39 4.82 7.13
CA GLY A 70 4.10 3.58 6.81
C GLY A 70 4.85 3.07 8.03
N ARG A 71 5.06 1.75 8.11
CA ARG A 71 5.87 1.12 9.18
C ARG A 71 7.26 1.74 9.34
N HIS A 72 7.86 2.22 8.25
CA HIS A 72 9.17 2.87 8.26
C HIS A 72 9.14 4.39 8.49
N SER A 73 7.95 4.99 8.67
CA SER A 73 7.81 6.40 9.06
C SER A 73 8.11 6.57 10.55
N PRO A 74 8.33 7.81 11.06
CA PRO A 74 8.53 8.05 12.49
C PRO A 74 7.45 7.40 13.36
N VAL A 75 6.17 7.61 13.04
CA VAL A 75 5.04 6.96 13.75
C VAL A 75 5.13 5.43 13.71
N GLY A 76 5.50 4.86 12.56
CA GLY A 76 5.66 3.41 12.44
C GLY A 76 6.82 2.87 13.27
N GLN A 77 7.92 3.61 13.38
CA GLN A 77 9.04 3.25 14.24
C GLN A 77 8.65 3.34 15.72
N ASP A 78 7.85 4.35 16.09
CA ASP A 78 7.31 4.48 17.45
C ASP A 78 6.42 3.28 17.79
N VAL A 79 5.58 2.82 16.86
CA VAL A 79 4.79 1.59 17.02
C VAL A 79 5.68 0.36 17.22
N VAL A 80 6.69 0.16 16.36
CA VAL A 80 7.64 -0.97 16.51
C VAL A 80 8.33 -0.93 17.87
N ALA A 81 8.83 0.23 18.28
CA ALA A 81 9.51 0.40 19.56
C ALA A 81 8.57 0.12 20.74
N ARG A 82 7.32 0.59 20.66
CA ARG A 82 6.26 0.34 21.63
C ARG A 82 5.95 -1.16 21.73
N MET A 83 5.62 -1.81 20.61
CA MET A 83 5.29 -3.24 20.57
C MET A 83 6.45 -4.11 21.06
N ARG A 84 7.70 -3.75 20.75
CA ARG A 84 8.89 -4.43 21.28
C ARG A 84 8.97 -4.31 22.80
N ARG A 85 8.80 -3.10 23.32
CA ARG A 85 8.84 -2.81 24.76
C ARG A 85 7.72 -3.54 25.51
N ASP A 86 6.53 -3.60 24.91
CA ASP A 86 5.34 -4.20 25.51
C ASP A 86 5.31 -5.74 25.35
N GLY A 87 6.31 -6.33 24.66
CA GLY A 87 6.42 -7.78 24.45
C GLY A 87 5.48 -8.36 23.39
N GLU A 88 4.87 -7.50 22.57
CA GLU A 88 3.97 -7.92 21.47
C GLU A 88 4.77 -8.45 20.26
N LEU A 89 6.03 -8.05 20.11
CA LEU A 89 6.95 -8.62 19.11
C LEU A 89 7.71 -9.82 19.68
N VAL A 90 7.72 -10.91 18.94
CA VAL A 90 8.50 -12.11 19.27
C VAL A 90 9.71 -12.23 18.34
N THR A 91 10.78 -12.84 18.83
CA THR A 91 11.96 -13.18 18.03
C THR A 91 11.90 -14.64 17.63
N ASP A 92 12.00 -14.93 16.34
CA ASP A 92 12.16 -16.28 15.83
C ASP A 92 13.51 -16.85 16.31
N PRO A 93 13.53 -17.96 17.08
CA PRO A 93 14.75 -18.51 17.65
C PRO A 93 15.70 -19.10 16.60
N PHE A 94 15.23 -19.39 15.39
CA PHE A 94 16.04 -19.98 14.32
C PHE A 94 16.66 -18.91 13.41
N THR A 95 15.91 -17.84 13.10
CA THR A 95 16.35 -16.80 12.17
C THR A 95 16.82 -15.51 12.86
N GLY A 96 16.42 -15.30 14.11
CA GLY A 96 16.62 -14.04 14.84
C GLY A 96 15.74 -12.89 14.32
N ALA A 97 14.80 -13.16 13.41
CA ALA A 97 13.89 -12.16 12.90
C ALA A 97 12.83 -11.79 13.96
N GLU A 98 12.49 -10.51 14.05
CA GLU A 98 11.35 -10.06 14.85
C GLU A 98 10.05 -10.15 14.03
N GLY A 99 8.94 -10.39 14.71
CA GLY A 99 7.62 -10.51 14.09
C GLY A 99 6.51 -10.66 15.13
N VAL A 100 5.33 -11.09 14.68
CA VAL A 100 4.19 -11.40 15.55
C VAL A 100 3.74 -12.84 15.31
N MET A 101 3.04 -13.42 16.28
CA MET A 101 2.35 -14.70 16.09
C MET A 101 0.90 -14.45 15.67
N ASP A 102 0.51 -14.92 14.49
CA ASP A 102 -0.88 -15.02 14.05
C ASP A 102 -1.38 -16.45 14.30
N GLY A 103 -1.94 -16.67 15.49
CA GLY A 103 -2.26 -18.02 15.96
C GLY A 103 -0.99 -18.86 16.13
N THR A 104 -0.76 -19.80 15.21
CA THR A 104 0.45 -20.65 15.21
C THR A 104 1.47 -20.25 14.14
N GLU A 105 1.17 -19.24 13.31
CA GLU A 105 2.06 -18.78 12.24
C GLU A 105 2.91 -17.60 12.74
N PHE A 106 4.22 -17.67 12.55
CA PHE A 106 5.10 -16.52 12.75
C PHE A 106 5.09 -15.65 11.49
N VAL A 107 4.73 -14.38 11.65
CA VAL A 107 4.73 -13.40 10.55
C VAL A 107 5.83 -12.38 10.81
N PRO A 108 6.88 -12.33 9.96
CA PRO A 108 8.01 -11.45 10.18
C PRO A 108 7.62 -9.98 10.01
N LEU A 109 8.33 -9.11 10.73
CA LEU A 109 8.07 -7.68 10.80
C LEU A 109 7.96 -7.01 9.44
N ASP A 110 8.73 -7.46 8.45
CA ASP A 110 8.76 -6.92 7.10
C ASP A 110 7.48 -7.18 6.28
N GLN A 111 6.69 -8.18 6.69
CA GLN A 111 5.42 -8.56 6.10
C GLN A 111 4.20 -7.97 6.83
N LEU A 112 4.39 -7.28 7.95
CA LEU A 112 3.29 -6.69 8.72
C LEU A 112 2.90 -5.30 8.22
N ASP A 113 1.60 -5.01 8.26
CA ASP A 113 1.03 -3.71 7.94
C ASP A 113 0.65 -2.94 9.20
N MET A 114 0.56 -1.62 9.09
CA MET A 114 0.02 -0.75 10.14
C MET A 114 -1.51 -0.91 10.20
N GLY A 115 -1.99 -1.64 11.21
CA GLY A 115 -3.41 -1.83 11.53
C GLY A 115 -3.88 -0.80 12.57
N HIS A 116 -5.12 -0.34 12.44
CA HIS A 116 -5.72 0.63 13.35
C HIS A 116 -6.37 -0.10 14.53
N ARG A 117 -6.08 0.28 15.78
CA ARG A 117 -6.81 -0.21 16.96
C ARG A 117 -8.22 0.36 17.02
N VAL A 118 -8.36 1.67 16.77
CA VAL A 118 -9.65 2.32 16.47
C VAL A 118 -9.66 2.71 15.00
N SER A 119 -10.64 2.18 14.26
CA SER A 119 -10.70 2.38 12.82
C SER A 119 -10.82 3.87 12.47
N ALA A 120 -10.22 4.25 11.34
CA ALA A 120 -10.29 5.64 10.86
C ALA A 120 -11.73 6.09 10.55
N VAL A 121 -12.62 5.16 10.20
CA VAL A 121 -14.03 5.50 9.95
C VAL A 121 -14.83 5.66 11.24
N ASP A 122 -14.53 4.85 12.27
CA ASP A 122 -15.19 4.97 13.57
C ASP A 122 -14.81 6.29 14.22
N PHE A 123 -13.52 6.65 14.24
CA PHE A 123 -13.11 7.98 14.70
C PHE A 123 -13.80 9.10 13.91
N TRP A 124 -13.86 8.98 12.58
CA TRP A 124 -14.49 10.01 11.75
C TRP A 124 -15.98 10.18 12.08
N ASN A 125 -16.70 9.07 12.23
CA ASN A 125 -18.15 9.05 12.44
C ASN A 125 -18.57 9.25 13.90
N HIS A 126 -17.76 8.82 14.86
CA HIS A 126 -18.14 8.64 16.26
C HIS A 126 -17.13 9.19 17.27
N GLY A 127 -15.87 9.39 16.88
CA GLY A 127 -14.77 9.70 17.79
C GLY A 127 -14.09 8.43 18.30
N ALA A 128 -13.02 8.60 19.07
CA ALA A 128 -12.22 7.55 19.70
C ALA A 128 -11.89 7.96 21.16
N PRO A 129 -12.85 7.85 22.09
CA PRO A 129 -12.64 8.23 23.48
C PRO A 129 -11.70 7.24 24.21
N PRO A 130 -11.00 7.68 25.27
CA PRO A 130 -11.10 9.02 25.88
C PRO A 130 -10.29 10.12 25.19
N GLU A 131 -9.26 9.79 24.41
CA GLU A 131 -8.29 10.75 23.86
C GLU A 131 -8.91 11.64 22.77
N TYR A 132 -9.81 11.08 21.95
CA TYR A 132 -10.45 11.78 20.84
C TYR A 132 -11.99 11.73 20.92
N PRO A 133 -12.63 12.37 21.92
CA PRO A 133 -14.07 12.21 22.17
C PRO A 133 -14.96 12.87 21.11
N VAL A 134 -14.44 13.82 20.33
CA VAL A 134 -15.19 14.50 19.28
C VAL A 134 -15.05 13.72 17.96
N PRO A 135 -16.16 13.43 17.23
CA PRO A 135 -16.09 12.82 15.91
C PRO A 135 -15.28 13.66 14.93
N GLY A 136 -14.35 13.03 14.22
CA GLY A 136 -13.44 13.71 13.28
C GLY A 136 -14.17 14.59 12.27
N ARG A 137 -15.33 14.14 11.76
CA ARG A 137 -16.14 14.89 10.78
C ARG A 137 -16.59 16.27 11.26
N LEU A 138 -16.69 16.49 12.58
CA LEU A 138 -17.11 17.76 13.16
C LEU A 138 -15.96 18.77 13.27
N THR A 139 -14.72 18.30 13.19
CA THR A 139 -13.51 19.14 13.24
C THR A 139 -13.02 19.56 11.85
N GLY A 140 -13.51 18.89 10.81
CA GLY A 140 -13.20 19.17 9.40
C GLY A 140 -12.20 18.18 8.79
N PRO A 141 -12.30 17.91 7.47
CA PRO A 141 -11.33 17.07 6.74
C PRO A 141 -9.88 17.53 6.96
N ARG A 142 -9.01 16.60 7.34
CA ARG A 142 -7.57 16.84 7.54
C ARG A 142 -7.24 17.99 8.51
N SER A 143 -8.13 18.28 9.45
CA SER A 143 -7.84 19.18 10.57
C SER A 143 -6.62 18.69 11.36
N GLU A 144 -6.04 19.55 12.20
CA GLU A 144 -4.96 19.15 13.12
C GLU A 144 -5.39 17.97 13.99
N TYR A 145 -6.57 18.07 14.62
CA TYR A 145 -7.17 17.00 15.41
C TYR A 145 -7.31 15.65 14.67
N VAL A 146 -7.72 15.68 13.39
CA VAL A 146 -7.78 14.47 12.56
C VAL A 146 -6.38 13.92 12.27
N ARG A 147 -5.39 14.79 12.07
CA ARG A 147 -4.01 14.39 11.81
C ARG A 147 -3.33 13.84 13.05
N ASP A 148 -3.67 14.35 14.22
CA ASP A 148 -3.15 13.87 15.49
C ASP A 148 -3.61 12.44 15.72
N PHE A 149 -4.92 12.17 15.58
CA PHE A 149 -5.45 10.79 15.59
C PHE A 149 -4.76 9.87 14.57
N MET A 150 -4.49 10.37 13.36
CA MET A 150 -3.83 9.60 12.30
C MET A 150 -2.34 9.38 12.51
N ARG A 151 -1.71 10.10 13.43
CA ARG A 151 -0.28 10.01 13.77
C ARG A 151 -0.04 9.47 15.17
N ASP A 152 -1.11 9.21 15.90
CA ASP A 152 -1.06 8.62 17.22
C ASP A 152 -0.57 7.18 17.12
N ALA A 153 0.66 6.93 17.56
CA ALA A 153 1.25 5.59 17.55
C ALA A 153 0.43 4.62 18.41
N ASP A 154 -0.26 5.11 19.46
CA ASP A 154 -1.05 4.26 20.35
C ASP A 154 -2.32 3.73 19.69
N ASN A 155 -2.79 4.39 18.62
CA ASN A 155 -3.90 3.91 17.79
C ASN A 155 -3.48 2.86 16.73
N TYR A 156 -2.24 2.38 16.75
CA TYR A 156 -1.75 1.41 15.79
C TYR A 156 -1.20 0.14 16.43
N GLU A 157 -1.28 -0.95 15.67
CA GLU A 157 -0.57 -2.22 15.91
C GLU A 157 -0.10 -2.79 14.57
N LEU A 158 0.88 -3.69 14.61
CA LEU A 158 1.38 -4.36 13.42
C LEU A 158 0.63 -5.67 13.23
N GLN A 159 -0.11 -5.76 12.13
CA GLN A 159 -0.98 -6.89 11.83
C GLN A 159 -0.59 -7.59 10.53
N PRO A 160 -0.85 -8.91 10.42
CA PRO A 160 -0.79 -9.61 9.15
C PRO A 160 -1.69 -8.95 8.08
N PRO A 161 -1.23 -8.80 6.83
CA PRO A 161 -1.98 -8.10 5.79
C PRO A 161 -3.37 -8.68 5.51
N ARG A 162 -3.57 -9.98 5.76
CA ARG A 162 -4.87 -10.64 5.60
C ARG A 162 -5.90 -10.11 6.60
N ALA A 163 -5.53 -10.01 7.88
CA ALA A 163 -6.40 -9.51 8.93
C ALA A 163 -6.74 -8.03 8.69
N ASN A 164 -5.72 -7.19 8.51
CA ASN A 164 -5.88 -5.75 8.28
C ASN A 164 -6.81 -5.43 7.10
N ARG A 165 -6.64 -6.16 5.98
CA ARG A 165 -7.53 -5.99 4.80
C ARG A 165 -8.95 -6.44 5.07
N SER A 166 -9.15 -7.52 5.84
CA SER A 166 -10.47 -8.05 6.17
C SER A 166 -11.25 -7.06 7.03
N GLU A 167 -10.60 -6.50 8.05
CA GLU A 167 -11.20 -5.49 8.94
C GLU A 167 -11.65 -4.27 8.14
N GLY A 168 -10.78 -3.76 7.26
CA GLY A 168 -11.11 -2.62 6.40
C GLY A 168 -12.28 -2.88 5.43
N ALA A 169 -12.50 -4.13 5.00
CA ALA A 169 -13.58 -4.49 4.09
C ALA A 169 -14.96 -4.52 4.78
N THR A 170 -14.99 -4.73 6.10
CA THR A 170 -16.23 -4.77 6.90
C THR A 170 -16.65 -3.40 7.45
N MET A 171 -15.82 -2.37 7.26
CA MET A 171 -16.05 -1.04 7.82
C MET A 171 -17.22 -0.31 7.14
N PRO A 172 -18.00 0.48 7.90
CA PRO A 172 -19.04 1.33 7.34
C PRO A 172 -18.45 2.45 6.47
N GLU A 173 -19.31 3.18 5.76
CA GLU A 173 -18.88 4.34 4.99
C GLU A 173 -18.61 5.57 5.88
N TYR A 174 -17.70 6.42 5.41
CA TYR A 174 -17.46 7.73 6.03
C TYR A 174 -18.69 8.61 5.83
N ARG A 175 -19.23 9.23 6.89
CA ARG A 175 -20.29 10.24 6.79
C ARG A 175 -19.76 11.55 6.23
N ASP A 176 -20.59 12.35 5.57
CA ASP A 176 -20.16 13.68 5.14
C ASP A 176 -19.93 14.61 6.35
N PRO A 177 -18.96 15.55 6.27
CA PRO A 177 -18.83 16.59 7.28
C PRO A 177 -20.09 17.48 7.27
N PRO A 178 -20.48 18.09 8.41
CA PRO A 178 -21.61 19.00 8.45
C PRO A 178 -21.41 20.13 7.45
N THR A 179 -22.45 20.46 6.69
CA THR A 179 -22.46 21.71 5.93
C THR A 179 -22.39 22.86 6.93
N ARG A 180 -21.42 23.77 6.77
CA ARG A 180 -21.54 25.08 7.42
C ARG A 180 -22.84 25.68 6.90
N GLY A 181 -23.88 25.72 7.72
CA GLY A 181 -25.07 26.50 7.42
C GLY A 181 -24.60 27.90 7.10
N VAL A 182 -24.80 28.32 5.84
CA VAL A 182 -24.68 29.72 5.45
C VAL A 182 -25.70 30.45 6.31
N ARG A 183 -25.22 31.15 7.33
CA ARG A 183 -25.99 32.15 8.05
C ARG A 183 -25.85 33.47 7.31
#